data_AF-J2L116-F1
#
_entry.id   AF-J2L116-F1
#
_cell.length_a   1.000
_cell.length_b   1.000
_cell.length_c   1.000
_cell.angle_alpha   90.00
_cell.angle_beta   90.00
_cell.angle_gamma   90.00
#
_symmetry.space_group_name_H-M   'P 1'
#
loop_
_entity.id
_entity.type
_entity.pdbx_description
1 polymer ?
#
loop_
_entity_poly.entity_id
_entity_poly.type
_entity_poly.pdbx_seq_one_letter_code
_entity_poly.pdbx_strand_id
1 'polypeptide(L)'
;AARLYGASPLRILFVYIAPMCIPSVIVRLTLNMAGIILTAASLGFLGLGAQPPAPEWGAMISSGRKFMLDYWWVAVMPGVAILVTSLAFNVAGDALRDILDPRHARS
;
A
#
# COMPACT_ATOMS: atom_id res chain seq x y z
N ALA A 1 30.31 5.50 -20.37
CA ALA A 1 31.33 5.95 -19.40
C ALA A 1 31.56 4.97 -18.24
N ALA A 2 30.54 4.39 -17.59
CA ALA A 2 30.71 3.53 -16.40
C ALA A 2 31.24 2.08 -16.62
N ARG A 3 31.38 1.61 -17.87
CA ARG A 3 31.95 0.28 -18.17
C ARG A 3 33.49 0.25 -18.24
N LEU A 4 34.16 1.40 -18.14
CA LEU A 4 35.61 1.52 -18.36
C LEU A 4 36.48 1.29 -17.10
N TYR A 5 35.90 1.12 -15.92
CA TYR A 5 36.65 1.11 -14.65
C TYR A 5 36.84 -0.27 -13.98
N GLY A 6 36.58 -1.39 -14.66
CA GLY A 6 36.89 -2.73 -14.11
C GLY A 6 36.12 -3.08 -12.82
N ALA A 7 35.07 -2.32 -12.48
CA ALA A 7 34.22 -2.60 -11.33
C ALA A 7 33.22 -3.71 -11.67
N SER A 8 33.11 -4.71 -10.80
CA SER A 8 32.12 -5.80 -10.93
C SER A 8 30.73 -5.26 -11.28
N PRO A 9 30.01 -5.87 -12.25
CA PRO A 9 28.65 -5.45 -12.63
C PRO A 9 27.71 -5.32 -11.42
N LEU A 10 27.89 -6.19 -10.41
CA LEU A 10 27.15 -6.15 -9.15
C LEU A 10 27.46 -4.90 -8.32
N ARG A 11 28.71 -4.45 -8.29
CA ARG A 11 29.10 -3.22 -7.57
C ARG A 11 28.48 -1.98 -8.23
N ILE A 12 28.46 -1.92 -9.56
CA ILE A 12 27.81 -0.82 -10.29
C ILE A 12 26.29 -0.85 -10.05
N LEU A 13 25.67 -2.04 -10.10
CA LEU A 13 24.25 -2.20 -9.84
C LEU A 13 23.87 -1.73 -8.43
N PHE A 14 24.55 -2.22 -7.39
CA PHE A 14 24.18 -1.90 -6.00
C PHE A 14 24.66 -0.52 -5.51
N VAL A 15 25.76 0.02 -6.03
CA VAL A 15 26.32 1.31 -5.55
C VAL A 15 25.81 2.50 -6.36
N TYR A 16 25.52 2.33 -7.65
CA TYR A 16 25.10 3.44 -8.52
C TYR A 16 23.65 3.34 -8.97
N ILE A 17 23.18 2.15 -9.38
CA ILE A 17 21.83 2.01 -9.97
C ILE A 17 20.76 1.83 -8.88
N ALA A 18 21.03 0.98 -7.88
CA ALA A 18 20.10 0.71 -6.78
C ALA A 18 19.72 1.97 -5.99
N PRO A 19 20.65 2.80 -5.48
CA PRO A 19 20.28 4.05 -4.78
C PRO A 19 19.56 5.06 -5.67
N MET A 20 19.75 5.00 -6.99
CA MET A 20 19.01 5.85 -7.94
C MET A 20 17.53 5.45 -8.08
N CYS A 21 17.22 4.16 -7.91
CA CYS A 21 15.86 3.62 -8.06
C CYS A 21 15.14 3.37 -6.73
N ILE A 22 15.84 3.29 -5.60
CA ILE A 22 15.25 3.09 -4.27
C ILE A 22 14.14 4.12 -3.97
N PRO A 23 14.34 5.43 -4.21
CA PRO A 23 13.28 6.43 -4.04
C PRO A 23 11.99 6.11 -4.79
N SER A 24 12.11 5.77 -6.08
CA SER A 24 10.94 5.47 -6.92
C SER A 24 10.29 4.14 -6.56
N VAL A 25 11.06 3.15 -6.11
CA VAL A 25 10.54 1.86 -5.62
C VAL A 25 9.75 2.03 -4.33
N ILE A 26 10.24 2.84 -3.38
CA ILE A 26 9.55 3.10 -2.10
C ILE A 26 8.20 3.81 -2.34
N VAL A 27 8.18 4.80 -3.22
CA VAL A 27 6.93 5.47 -3.63
C VAL A 27 5.96 4.50 -4.29
N ARG A 28 6.47 3.64 -5.18
CA ARG A 28 5.61 2.66 -5.88
C ARG A 28 5.07 1.60 -4.94
N LEU A 29 5.83 1.21 -3.91
CA LEU A 29 5.39 0.29 -2.86
C LEU A 29 4.28 0.91 -2.00
N THR A 30 4.41 2.18 -1.62
CA THR A 30 3.39 2.88 -0.83
C THR A 30 2.10 3.10 -1.60
N LEU A 31 2.17 3.48 -2.88
CA LEU A 31 1.00 3.58 -3.76
C LEU A 31 0.30 2.23 -3.99
N ASN A 32 1.06 1.12 -4.03
CA ASN A 32 0.48 -0.22 -4.13
C ASN A 32 -0.18 -0.70 -2.83
N MET A 33 0.06 -0.05 -1.69
CA MET A 33 -0.46 -0.48 -0.39
C MET A 33 -1.99 -0.46 -0.35
N ALA A 34 -2.62 0.51 -1.00
CA ALA A 34 -4.07 0.58 -1.17
C ALA A 34 -4.64 -0.68 -1.85
N GLY A 35 -3.97 -1.16 -2.90
CA GLY A 35 -4.34 -2.39 -3.60
C GLY A 35 -4.18 -3.62 -2.71
N ILE A 36 -3.12 -3.68 -1.91
CA ILE A 36 -2.88 -4.77 -0.94
C ILE A 36 -3.98 -4.79 0.12
N ILE A 37 -4.32 -3.63 0.70
CA ILE A 37 -5.39 -3.48 1.70
C ILE A 37 -6.73 -3.94 1.12
N LEU A 38 -7.07 -3.49 -0.08
CA LEU A 38 -8.34 -3.87 -0.71
C LEU A 38 -8.39 -5.36 -1.03
N THR A 39 -7.26 -5.95 -1.47
CA THR A 39 -7.15 -7.38 -1.74
C THR A 39 -7.31 -8.19 -0.44
N ALA A 40 -6.65 -7.77 0.64
CA ALA A 40 -6.77 -8.40 1.95
C ALA A 40 -8.21 -8.33 2.49
N ALA A 41 -8.85 -7.17 2.41
CA ALA A 41 -10.24 -7.00 2.81
C ALA A 41 -11.20 -7.84 1.94
N SER A 42 -10.93 -7.98 0.64
CA SER A 42 -11.71 -8.83 -0.26
C SER A 42 -11.57 -10.31 0.12
N LEU A 43 -10.35 -10.77 0.42
CA LEU A 43 -10.11 -12.12 0.94
C LEU A 43 -10.84 -12.35 2.28
N GLY A 44 -10.77 -11.36 3.18
CA GLY A 44 -11.52 -11.33 4.44
C GLY A 44 -13.02 -11.45 4.24
N PHE A 45 -13.57 -10.69 3.29
CA PHE A 45 -14.99 -10.74 2.92
C PHE A 45 -15.42 -12.11 2.38
N LEU A 46 -14.53 -12.78 1.62
CA LEU A 46 -14.71 -14.15 1.14
C LEU A 46 -14.52 -15.22 2.22
N GLY A 47 -14.11 -14.84 3.44
CA GLY A 47 -13.87 -15.76 4.56
C GLY A 47 -12.48 -16.40 4.58
N LEU A 48 -11.56 -15.90 3.76
CA LEU A 48 -10.15 -16.31 3.73
C LEU A 48 -9.25 -15.42 4.60
N GLY A 49 -9.84 -14.47 5.33
CA GLY A 49 -9.15 -13.60 6.28
C GLY A 49 -9.01 -14.21 7.68
N ALA A 50 -8.59 -13.39 8.63
CA ALA A 50 -8.50 -13.78 10.03
C ALA A 50 -9.89 -14.17 10.57
N GLN A 51 -9.98 -15.37 11.13
CA GLN A 51 -11.22 -15.90 11.67
C GLN A 51 -11.53 -15.29 13.05
N PRO A 52 -12.81 -15.20 13.46
CA PRO A 52 -13.18 -14.83 14.83
C PRO A 52 -12.40 -15.71 15.83
N PRO A 53 -11.82 -15.15 16.92
CA PRO A 53 -12.13 -13.89 17.60
C PRO A 53 -11.31 -12.66 17.15
N ALA A 54 -10.44 -12.79 16.14
CA ALA A 54 -9.66 -11.67 15.67
C ALA A 54 -10.56 -10.68 14.88
N PRO A 55 -10.47 -9.36 15.14
CA PRO A 55 -11.22 -8.38 14.38
C PRO A 55 -10.64 -8.25 12.96
N GLU A 56 -11.44 -8.59 11.95
CA GLU A 56 -11.06 -8.49 10.54
C GLU A 56 -12.14 -7.75 9.75
N TRP A 57 -11.77 -6.61 9.14
CA TRP A 57 -12.74 -5.68 8.55
C TRP A 57 -13.50 -6.29 7.37
N GLY A 58 -12.86 -7.11 6.53
CA GLY A 58 -13.53 -7.80 5.43
C GLY A 58 -14.62 -8.77 5.89
N ALA A 59 -14.31 -9.61 6.87
CA ALA A 59 -15.21 -10.56 7.48
C ALA A 59 -16.34 -9.86 8.26
N MET A 60 -16.07 -8.71 8.86
CA MET A 60 -17.09 -7.86 9.49
C MET A 60 -18.10 -7.33 8.47
N ILE A 61 -17.65 -6.88 7.29
CA ILE A 61 -18.56 -6.49 6.19
C ILE A 61 -19.41 -7.68 5.74
N SER A 62 -18.79 -8.85 5.58
CA SER A 62 -19.49 -10.07 5.14
C SER A 62 -20.57 -10.51 6.12
N SER A 63 -20.27 -10.45 7.42
CA SER A 63 -21.18 -10.78 8.52
C SER A 63 -22.28 -9.73 8.71
N GLY A 64 -21.94 -8.45 8.50
CA GLY A 64 -22.85 -7.32 8.59
C GLY A 64 -23.99 -7.36 7.57
N ARG A 65 -23.85 -8.09 6.45
CA ARG A 65 -24.92 -8.27 5.46
C ARG A 65 -26.22 -8.82 6.04
N LYS A 66 -26.12 -9.71 7.05
CA LYS A 66 -27.30 -10.30 7.73
C LYS A 66 -28.07 -9.27 8.55
N PHE A 67 -27.39 -8.22 8.99
CA PHE A 67 -27.94 -7.16 9.82
C PHE A 67 -28.13 -5.87 9.01
N MET A 68 -28.01 -5.89 7.68
CA MET A 68 -27.98 -4.66 6.89
C MET A 68 -29.33 -3.92 6.86
N LEU A 69 -30.44 -4.66 7.02
CA LEU A 69 -31.79 -4.09 7.08
C LEU A 69 -32.10 -3.43 8.44
N ASP A 70 -31.55 -3.96 9.54
CA ASP A 70 -31.81 -3.45 10.89
C ASP A 70 -30.69 -2.54 11.44
N TYR A 71 -29.44 -2.82 11.06
CA TYR A 71 -28.19 -2.24 11.58
C TYR A 71 -27.16 -2.00 10.46
N TRP A 72 -27.54 -1.21 9.44
CA TRP A 72 -26.69 -0.92 8.26
C TRP A 72 -25.27 -0.42 8.61
N TRP A 73 -25.12 0.30 9.73
CA TRP A 73 -23.84 0.84 10.18
C TRP A 73 -22.79 -0.22 10.52
N VAL A 74 -23.21 -1.44 10.87
CA VAL A 74 -22.30 -2.54 11.23
C VAL A 74 -21.46 -2.98 10.02
N ALA A 75 -22.02 -2.92 8.81
CA ALA A 75 -21.30 -3.20 7.58
C ALA A 75 -20.56 -1.96 7.04
N VAL A 76 -21.11 -0.76 7.24
CA VAL A 76 -20.51 0.48 6.69
C VAL A 76 -19.27 0.92 7.44
N MET A 77 -19.24 0.80 8.78
CA MET A 77 -18.08 1.19 9.59
C MET A 77 -16.76 0.55 9.14
N PRO A 78 -16.64 -0.79 9.00
CA PRO A 78 -15.41 -1.41 8.50
C PRO A 78 -15.09 -1.01 7.05
N GLY A 79 -16.10 -0.77 6.20
CA GLY A 79 -15.88 -0.24 4.85
C GLY A 79 -15.26 1.15 4.85
N VAL A 80 -15.75 2.06 5.70
CA VAL A 80 -15.18 3.40 5.87
C VAL A 80 -13.77 3.32 6.46
N ALA A 81 -13.51 2.43 7.42
CA ALA A 81 -12.18 2.23 7.97
C ALA A 81 -11.15 1.80 6.90
N ILE A 82 -11.53 0.87 6.02
CA ILE A 82 -10.70 0.46 4.87
C ILE A 82 -10.42 1.64 3.95
N LEU A 83 -11.46 2.43 3.61
CA LEU A 83 -11.31 3.60 2.74
C LEU A 83 -10.38 4.65 3.32
N VAL A 84 -10.58 5.03 4.60
CA VAL A 84 -9.75 6.03 5.28
C VAL A 84 -8.30 5.55 5.39
N THR A 85 -8.09 4.28 5.73
CA THR A 85 -6.74 3.70 5.82
C THR A 85 -6.05 3.69 4.46
N SER A 86 -6.75 3.25 3.42
CA SER A 86 -6.26 3.25 2.04
C SER A 86 -5.92 4.67 1.55
N LEU A 87 -6.77 5.64 1.88
CA LEU A 87 -6.53 7.04 1.54
C LEU A 87 -5.32 7.60 2.30
N ALA A 88 -5.18 7.33 3.60
CA ALA A 88 -4.05 7.75 4.40
C ALA A 88 -2.72 7.22 3.83
N PHE A 89 -2.69 5.94 3.43
CA PHE A 89 -1.51 5.37 2.78
C PHE A 89 -1.22 5.97 1.39
N ASN A 90 -2.26 6.27 0.61
CA ASN A 90 -2.08 6.98 -0.67
C ASN A 90 -1.45 8.36 -0.45
N VAL A 91 -2.03 9.17 0.44
CA VAL A 91 -1.54 10.53 0.74
C VAL A 91 -0.13 10.47 1.33
N ALA A 92 0.16 9.52 2.22
CA ALA A 92 1.51 9.32 2.74
C ALA A 92 2.51 8.92 1.64
N GLY A 93 2.10 8.09 0.69
CA GLY A 93 2.90 7.72 -0.47
C GLY A 93 3.19 8.90 -1.41
N ASP A 94 2.19 9.76 -1.64
CA ASP A 94 2.35 10.99 -2.41
C ASP A 94 3.24 12.01 -1.69
N ALA A 95 3.07 12.22 -0.38
CA ALA A 95 3.95 13.08 0.39
C ALA A 95 5.40 12.57 0.39
N LEU A 96 5.59 11.25 0.52
CA LEU A 96 6.89 10.62 0.43
C LEU A 96 7.50 10.79 -0.97
N ARG A 97 6.69 10.68 -2.02
CA ARG A 97 7.09 10.96 -3.40
C ARG A 97 7.56 12.38 -3.58
N ASP A 98 6.83 13.35 -3.06
CA ASP A 98 7.18 14.76 -3.19
C ASP A 98 8.51 15.09 -2.50
N ILE A 99 8.78 14.47 -1.35
CA ILE A 99 10.07 14.61 -0.65
C ILE A 99 11.22 13.96 -1.41
N LEU A 100 10.96 12.81 -2.06
CA LEU A 100 11.96 12.02 -2.76
C LEU A 100 12.19 12.44 -4.22
N ASP A 101 11.29 13.22 -4.82
CA ASP A 101 11.43 13.72 -6.19
C ASP A 101 12.38 14.93 -6.22
N PRO A 102 13.65 14.79 -6.64
CA PRO A 102 14.66 15.85 -6.57
C PRO A 102 14.50 16.91 -7.68
N ARG A 103 13.41 16.85 -8.47
CA ARG A 103 13.26 17.60 -9.71
C ARG A 103 12.96 19.10 -9.54
N HIS A 104 12.72 19.59 -8.33
CA HIS A 104 12.58 21.04 -8.08
C HIS A 104 13.91 21.77 -7.83
N ALA A 105 15.05 21.08 -7.74
CA ALA A 105 16.35 21.71 -7.48
C ALA A 105 17.06 22.28 -8.73
N ARG A 106 16.43 22.30 -9.92
CA ARG A 106 17.07 22.71 -11.18
C ARG A 106 16.18 23.53 -12.15
N SER A 107 15.17 24.25 -11.67
CA SER A 107 14.53 25.30 -12.47
C SER A 107 14.73 26.67 -11.86
#